data_AF-A0A5E9A7J5-F1
#
_entry.id   AF-A0A5E9A7J5-F1
#
_cell.length_a   1.000
_cell.length_b   1.000
_cell.length_c   1.000
_cell.angle_alpha   90.00
_cell.angle_beta   90.00
_cell.angle_gamma   90.00
#
_symmetry.space_group_name_H-M   'P 1'
#
loop_
_entity.id
_entity.type
_entity.pdbx_description
1 polymer ?
#
loop_
_entity_poly.entity_id
_entity_poly.type
_entity_poly.pdbx_seq_one_letter_code
_entity_poly.pdbx_strand_id
1 'polypeptide(L)'
;DGEWPVLAVRVQELFGLDRHPSIANGTVLLTLELLSPAHRPIQTTRDLPGFWRGSWADVRTDMRGRYPKHVWPENPLLATATSRAKPRGT
;
A
#
# COMPACT_ATOMS: atom_id res chain seq x y z
N ASP A 1 -25.49 11.15 -4.17
CA ASP A 1 -24.02 11.25 -4.35
C ASP A 1 -23.36 10.06 -3.68
N GLY A 2 -22.91 9.09 -4.47
CA GLY A 2 -22.44 7.80 -3.94
C GLY A 2 -21.01 7.91 -3.42
N GLU A 3 -20.85 7.97 -2.09
CA GLU A 3 -19.56 7.82 -1.44
C GLU A 3 -19.08 6.38 -1.65
N TRP A 4 -17.98 6.21 -2.38
CA TRP A 4 -17.41 4.89 -2.61
C TRP A 4 -16.75 4.41 -1.31
N PRO A 5 -16.89 3.12 -0.95
CA PRO A 5 -16.31 2.62 0.29
C PRO A 5 -14.79 2.84 0.27
N VAL A 6 -14.28 3.47 1.32
CA VAL A 6 -12.86 3.76 1.50
C VAL A 6 -12.25 2.74 2.46
N LEU A 7 -11.09 2.22 2.09
CA LEU A 7 -10.22 1.44 2.96
C LEU A 7 -8.93 2.23 3.20
N ALA A 8 -8.81 2.81 4.38
CA ALA A 8 -7.58 3.42 4.86
C ALA A 8 -6.64 2.34 5.39
N VAL A 9 -5.50 2.13 4.74
CA VAL A 9 -4.62 1.00 5.02
C VAL A 9 -3.16 1.38 4.81
N ARG A 10 -2.28 0.88 5.67
CA ARG A 10 -0.84 1.07 5.47
C ARG A 10 -0.36 0.31 4.26
N VAL A 11 0.49 0.95 3.45
CA VAL A 11 0.95 0.39 2.18
C VAL A 11 1.70 -0.95 2.34
N GLN A 12 2.38 -1.17 3.48
CA GLN A 12 3.11 -2.42 3.73
C GLN A 12 2.20 -3.63 3.95
N GLU A 13 0.94 -3.40 4.34
CA GLU A 13 -0.04 -4.46 4.56
C GLU A 13 -0.64 -4.97 3.23
N LEU A 14 -0.37 -4.26 2.13
CA LEU A 14 -0.80 -4.63 0.79
C LEU A 14 0.32 -5.25 -0.06
N PHE A 15 1.54 -5.42 0.47
CA PHE A 15 2.60 -6.10 -0.27
C PHE A 15 2.19 -7.54 -0.62
N GLY A 16 2.58 -7.99 -1.81
CA GLY A 16 2.19 -9.27 -2.38
C GLY A 16 0.80 -9.28 -3.01
N LEU A 17 -0.01 -8.22 -2.83
CA LEU A 17 -1.35 -8.14 -3.41
C LEU A 17 -1.28 -7.60 -4.84
N ASP A 18 -1.51 -8.48 -5.81
CA ASP A 18 -1.45 -8.21 -7.26
C ASP A 18 -2.80 -7.85 -7.89
N ARG A 19 -3.88 -7.96 -7.12
CA ARG A 19 -5.26 -7.67 -7.54
C ARG A 19 -5.87 -6.58 -6.67
N HIS A 20 -6.56 -5.63 -7.30
CA HIS A 20 -7.27 -4.60 -6.57
C HIS A 20 -8.43 -5.20 -5.74
N PRO A 21 -8.57 -4.85 -4.44
CA PRO A 21 -9.58 -5.43 -3.58
C PRO A 21 -10.99 -4.90 -3.88
N SER A 22 -11.97 -5.75 -3.60
CA SER A 22 -13.38 -5.50 -3.88
C SER A 22 -14.25 -6.24 -2.86
N ILE A 23 -15.42 -5.70 -2.56
CA ILE A 23 -16.44 -6.32 -1.71
C ILE A 23 -17.66 -6.72 -2.55
N ALA A 24 -18.69 -7.30 -1.90
CA ALA A 24 -19.91 -7.77 -2.56
C ALA A 24 -19.62 -8.66 -3.77
N ASN A 25 -18.84 -9.74 -3.57
CA ASN A 25 -18.42 -10.68 -4.60
C ASN A 25 -17.76 -10.03 -5.84
N GLY A 26 -17.09 -8.88 -5.67
CA GLY A 26 -16.37 -8.21 -6.74
C GLY A 26 -17.13 -7.07 -7.42
N THR A 27 -18.38 -6.85 -7.04
CA THR A 27 -19.21 -5.81 -7.67
C THR A 27 -18.87 -4.41 -7.19
N VAL A 28 -18.30 -4.26 -5.99
CA VAL A 28 -17.97 -2.95 -5.42
C VAL A 28 -16.46 -2.86 -5.20
N LEU A 29 -15.79 -2.04 -6.02
CA LEU A 29 -14.37 -1.73 -5.85
C LEU A 29 -14.16 -0.80 -4.65
N LEU A 30 -13.09 -1.04 -3.90
CA LEU A 30 -12.71 -0.17 -2.79
C LEU A 30 -11.91 1.03 -3.30
N THR A 31 -12.08 2.18 -2.65
CA THR A 31 -11.08 3.26 -2.77
C THR A 31 -10.03 3.02 -1.71
N LEU A 32 -8.77 2.84 -2.10
CA LEU A 32 -7.68 2.66 -1.14
C LEU A 32 -7.08 4.01 -0.80
N GLU A 33 -7.15 4.40 0.46
CA GLU A 33 -6.35 5.47 1.01
C GLU A 33 -5.09 4.84 1.62
N LEU A 34 -3.99 4.90 0.86
CA LEU A 34 -2.72 4.32 1.27
C LEU A 34 -2.07 5.22 2.31
N LEU A 35 -1.62 4.60 3.40
CA LEU A 35 -1.03 5.28 4.55
C LEU A 35 0.44 4.94 4.72
N SER A 36 1.19 5.91 5.25
CA SER A 36 2.55 5.71 5.76
C SER A 36 2.57 4.91 7.08
N PRO A 37 3.73 4.47 7.57
CA PRO A 37 3.85 3.85 8.89
C PRO A 37 3.25 4.67 10.05
N ALA A 38 3.23 6.00 9.93
CA ALA A 38 2.67 6.91 10.93
C ALA A 38 1.19 7.25 10.68
N HIS A 39 0.49 6.45 9.87
CA HIS A 39 -0.93 6.62 9.51
C HIS A 39 -1.22 7.98 8.86
N ARG A 40 -0.26 8.50 8.08
CA ARG A 40 -0.46 9.70 7.26
C ARG A 40 -0.82 9.30 5.83
N PRO A 41 -1.80 9.93 5.17
CA PRO A 41 -2.12 9.66 3.78
C PRO A 41 -0.91 9.92 2.88
N ILE A 42 -0.65 9.01 1.95
CA ILE A 42 0.41 9.14 0.94
C ILE A 42 -0.13 9.11 -0.49
N GLN A 43 -1.16 8.33 -0.76
CA GLN A 43 -1.77 8.20 -2.09
C GLN A 43 -3.18 7.63 -1.95
N THR A 44 -4.11 8.09 -2.77
CA THR A 44 -5.41 7.44 -2.95
C THR A 44 -5.45 6.74 -4.30
N THR A 45 -5.92 5.49 -4.36
CA THR A 45 -6.01 4.73 -5.61
C THR A 45 -7.23 3.80 -5.68
N ARG A 46 -7.74 3.60 -6.91
CA ARG A 46 -8.70 2.54 -7.29
C ARG A 46 -8.10 1.50 -8.24
N ASP A 47 -6.80 1.60 -8.47
CA ASP A 47 -6.01 0.67 -9.27
C ASP A 47 -4.71 0.38 -8.51
N LEU A 48 -4.75 -0.68 -7.69
CA LEU A 48 -3.60 -1.10 -6.89
C LEU A 48 -2.49 -1.66 -7.78
N PRO A 49 -2.78 -2.51 -8.80
CA PRO A 49 -1.77 -2.97 -9.74
C PRO A 49 -1.10 -1.85 -10.53
N GLY A 50 -1.87 -0.85 -10.98
CA GLY A 50 -1.34 0.34 -11.63
C GLY A 50 -0.46 1.17 -10.71
N PHE A 51 -0.85 1.35 -9.44
CA PHE A 51 -0.02 2.00 -8.42
C PHE A 51 1.34 1.30 -8.26
N TRP A 52 1.36 -0.02 -8.15
CA TRP A 52 2.60 -0.79 -8.01
C TRP A 52 3.56 -0.66 -9.19
N ARG A 53 3.02 -0.62 -10.42
CA ARG A 53 3.82 -0.48 -11.64
C ARG A 53 4.24 0.96 -11.96
N GLY A 54 3.51 1.94 -11.42
CA GLY A 54 3.72 3.36 -11.67
C GLY A 54 4.33 4.08 -10.47
N SER A 55 3.48 4.81 -9.73
CA SER A 55 3.92 5.77 -8.70
C SER A 55 4.55 5.15 -7.45
N TRP A 56 4.56 3.82 -7.31
CA TRP A 56 5.28 3.16 -6.23
C TRP A 56 6.77 3.52 -6.18
N ALA A 57 7.44 3.67 -7.32
CA ALA A 57 8.89 3.96 -7.34
C ALA A 57 9.24 5.28 -6.62
N ASP A 58 8.42 6.30 -6.83
CA ASP A 58 8.58 7.62 -6.21
C ASP A 58 8.19 7.58 -4.73
N VAL A 59 7.05 6.97 -4.41
CA VAL A 59 6.59 6.77 -3.02
C VAL A 59 7.64 6.00 -2.22
N ARG A 60 8.19 4.92 -2.77
CA ARG A 60 9.24 4.11 -2.16
C ARG A 60 10.46 4.98 -1.82
N THR A 61 10.86 5.87 -2.73
CA THR A 61 12.03 6.73 -2.55
C THR A 61 11.82 7.72 -1.38
N ASP A 62 10.69 8.43 -1.37
CA ASP A 62 10.35 9.38 -0.28
C ASP A 62 10.18 8.65 1.06
N MET A 63 9.43 7.54 1.07
CA MET A 63 9.16 6.77 2.28
C MET A 63 10.42 6.11 2.87
N ARG A 64 11.36 5.66 2.02
CA ARG A 64 12.65 5.14 2.49
C ARG A 64 13.46 6.19 3.23
N GLY A 65 13.40 7.45 2.78
CA GLY A 65 14.05 8.58 3.45
C GLY A 65 13.42 8.91 4.80
N ARG A 66 12.08 8.99 4.85
CA ARG A 66 11.34 9.35 6.08
C ARG A 66 11.27 8.23 7.12
N TYR A 67 11.23 6.97 6.69
CA TYR A 67 11.02 5.80 7.53
C TYR A 67 12.07 4.70 7.26
N PRO A 68 13.36 4.94 7.57
CA PRO A 68 14.45 4.04 7.17
C PRO A 68 14.44 2.67 7.88
N LYS A 69 13.66 2.50 8.95
CA LYS A 69 13.51 1.22 9.69
C LYS A 69 12.47 0.27 9.08
N HIS A 70 11.70 0.71 8.09
CA HIS A 70 10.69 -0.10 7.41
C HIS A 70 11.22 -0.75 6.13
N VAL A 71 10.57 -1.82 5.69
CA VAL A 71 10.91 -2.50 4.44
C VAL A 71 10.24 -1.75 3.28
N TRP A 72 11.04 -1.42 2.27
CA TRP A 72 10.62 -0.67 1.08
C TRP A 72 11.07 -1.42 -0.18
N PRO A 73 10.35 -2.49 -0.58
CA PRO A 73 10.78 -3.38 -1.65
C PRO A 73 10.80 -2.69 -3.01
N GLU A 74 11.75 -3.08 -3.86
CA GLU A 74 11.75 -2.69 -5.26
C GLU A 74 10.57 -3.30 -6.02
N ASN A 75 10.30 -4.57 -5.78
CA ASN A 75 9.12 -5.24 -6.30
C ASN A 75 8.12 -5.50 -5.16
N PRO A 76 7.07 -4.66 -4.99
CA PRO A 76 6.08 -4.82 -3.93
C PRO A 76 5.18 -6.06 -4.14
N LEU A 77 5.08 -6.59 -5.36
CA LEU A 77 4.29 -7.78 -5.68
C LEU A 77 4.95 -9.08 -5.20
N LEU A 78 6.26 -9.07 -4.93
CA LEU A 78 7.00 -10.23 -4.43
C LEU A 78 7.32 -10.13 -2.94
N ALA A 79 6.93 -9.05 -2.28
CA ALA A 79 7.22 -8.81 -0.88
C ALA A 79 6.12 -9.38 0.03
N THR A 80 6.52 -9.94 1.17
CA THR A 80 5.56 -10.39 2.20
C THR A 80 4.92 -9.18 2.88
N ALA A 81 3.59 -9.21 3.01
CA ALA A 81 2.85 -8.22 3.78
C ALA A 81 3.33 -8.17 5.23
N THR A 82 3.43 -6.96 5.79
CA THR A 82 3.88 -6.78 7.18
C THR A 82 3.23 -5.57 7.83
N SER A 83 2.84 -5.74 9.09
CA SER A 83 2.37 -4.64 9.94
C SER A 83 3.48 -4.02 10.80
N ARG A 84 4.70 -4.58 10.75
CA ARG A 84 5.82 -4.23 11.65
C ARG A 84 6.97 -3.57 10.90
N ALA A 85 7.73 -2.74 11.61
CA ALA A 85 9.06 -2.34 11.17
C ALA A 85 10.00 -3.56 11.11
N LYS A 86 11.10 -3.48 10.35
CA LYS A 86 12.07 -4.58 10.26
C LYS A 86 12.60 -4.91 11.67
N PRO A 87 12.57 -6.18 12.11
CA PRO A 87 13.18 -6.55 13.39
C PRO A 87 14.68 -6.23 13.35
N ARG A 88 15.24 -5.70 14.45
CA ARG A 88 16.70 -5.60 14.60
C ARG A 88 17.25 -7.02 14.72
N GLY A 89 18.00 -7.46 13.71
CA GLY A 89 18.94 -8.59 13.76
C GLY A 89 18.35 -9.94 14.19
N THR A 90 18.31 -10.87 13.24
CA THR A 90 18.93 -12.18 13.50
C THR A 90 20.29 -12.15 12.82
#